data_AF-A0A392PE23-F1
#
_entry.id   AF-A0A392PE23-F1
#
_cell.length_a   1.000
_cell.length_b   1.000
_cell.length_c   1.000
_cell.angle_alpha   90.00
_cell.angle_beta   90.00
_cell.angle_gamma   90.00
#
_symmetry.space_group_name_H-M   'P 1'
#
loop_
_entity.id
_entity.type
_entity.pdbx_description
1 polymer ?
#
loop_
_entity_poly.entity_id
_entity_poly.type
_entity_poly.pdbx_seq_one_letter_code
_entity_poly.pdbx_strand_id
1 'polypeptide(L)'
;DIGNVILKSESTVDKVQENSSESENLKNENSQVEGFNVELSLTKEVTVNNSISVSVRKCSETAKYLLDLETDIPGDVFLHWGACRDDLRIWEAPPAPHPPQTVSFKKTALRTQLKINHIIWYFTLYPPL
;
A
#
# COMPACT_ATOMS: atom_id res chain seq x y z
N ASP A 1 11.63 23.05 -20.33
CA ASP A 1 10.58 23.84 -21.02
C ASP A 1 9.94 23.03 -22.12
N ILE A 2 8.70 22.59 -21.89
CA ILE A 2 7.88 21.90 -22.90
C ILE A 2 6.70 22.81 -23.19
N GLY A 3 6.69 23.38 -24.39
CA GLY A 3 5.72 24.38 -24.84
C GLY A 3 4.38 23.76 -25.21
N ASN A 4 3.30 24.47 -24.89
CA ASN A 4 1.95 24.13 -25.34
C ASN A 4 1.73 24.71 -26.74
N VAL A 5 1.54 23.85 -27.73
CA VAL A 5 1.10 24.24 -29.08
C VAL A 5 -0.43 24.30 -29.09
N ILE A 6 -0.97 25.51 -29.21
CA ILE A 6 -2.41 25.75 -29.39
C ILE A 6 -2.70 25.70 -30.89
N LEU A 7 -3.43 24.68 -31.34
CA LEU A 7 -3.91 24.59 -32.72
C LEU A 7 -5.13 25.51 -32.89
N LYS A 8 -4.97 26.59 -33.65
CA LYS A 8 -6.10 27.39 -34.17
C LYS A 8 -6.71 26.65 -35.37
N SER A 9 -8.00 26.35 -35.29
CA SER A 9 -8.78 25.90 -36.44
C SER A 9 -9.25 27.12 -37.25
N GLU A 10 -8.79 27.21 -38.49
CA GLU A 10 -9.26 28.15 -39.51
C GLU A 10 -10.24 27.41 -40.42
N SER A 11 -11.51 27.86 -40.49
CA SER A 11 -12.46 27.37 -41.49
C SER A 11 -12.57 28.41 -42.60
N THR A 12 -12.12 28.01 -43.78
CA THR A 12 -12.14 28.73 -45.04
C THR A 12 -13.54 29.15 -45.47
N VAL A 13 -13.63 30.41 -45.91
CA VAL A 13 -14.76 31.03 -46.62
C VAL A 13 -14.78 30.49 -48.05
N ASP A 14 -15.90 29.92 -48.49
CA ASP A 14 -16.22 29.78 -49.91
C ASP A 14 -17.55 30.47 -50.24
N LYS A 15 -17.53 31.20 -51.34
CA LYS A 15 -18.51 32.18 -51.86
C LYS A 15 -19.22 31.49 -53.05
N VAL A 16 -20.55 31.45 -53.21
CA VAL A 16 -21.42 32.41 -53.91
C VAL A 16 -22.75 31.67 -54.19
N GLN A 17 -23.93 32.27 -53.97
CA GLN A 17 -25.02 32.36 -54.96
C GLN A 17 -26.14 33.29 -54.44
N GLU A 18 -26.62 34.17 -55.32
CA GLU A 18 -27.61 35.24 -55.11
C GLU A 18 -29.05 34.75 -54.83
N ASN A 19 -29.77 35.45 -53.95
CA ASN A 19 -31.01 36.15 -54.31
C ASN A 19 -31.56 37.06 -53.18
N SER A 20 -32.29 38.06 -53.66
CA SER A 20 -32.99 39.17 -53.01
C SER A 20 -33.96 38.78 -51.88
N SER A 21 -33.92 39.47 -50.74
CA SER A 21 -34.98 40.40 -50.28
C SER A 21 -34.81 40.79 -48.81
N GLU A 22 -35.02 42.08 -48.56
CA GLU A 22 -35.04 42.78 -47.29
C GLU A 22 -36.13 42.25 -46.35
N SER A 23 -35.79 41.89 -45.11
CA SER A 23 -36.75 41.93 -44.00
C SER A 23 -36.03 42.03 -42.65
N GLU A 24 -36.31 43.13 -41.95
CA GLU A 24 -35.93 43.34 -40.56
C GLU A 24 -36.60 42.31 -39.65
N ASN A 25 -35.80 41.67 -38.78
CA ASN A 25 -36.25 41.31 -37.43
C ASN A 25 -35.04 40.93 -36.56
N LEU A 26 -34.68 41.83 -35.65
CA LEU A 26 -33.81 41.55 -34.51
C LEU A 26 -34.51 40.54 -33.59
N LYS A 27 -34.28 39.24 -33.82
CA LYS A 27 -34.66 38.19 -32.86
C LYS A 27 -33.50 37.93 -31.92
N ASN A 28 -33.58 38.66 -30.82
CA ASN A 28 -33.17 38.31 -29.47
C ASN A 28 -32.26 37.08 -29.35
N GLU A 29 -30.99 37.39 -29.11
CA GLU A 29 -29.99 36.51 -28.52
C GLU A 29 -30.58 35.76 -27.33
N ASN A 30 -30.39 34.45 -27.30
CA ASN A 30 -30.18 33.64 -26.10
C ASN A 30 -29.86 32.21 -26.55
N SER A 31 -28.70 32.02 -27.18
CA SER A 31 -28.11 30.67 -27.28
C SER A 31 -27.60 30.30 -25.88
N GLN A 32 -28.45 29.66 -25.10
CA GLN A 32 -28.05 29.08 -23.82
C GLN A 32 -27.10 27.92 -24.13
N VAL A 33 -25.80 28.21 -24.13
CA VAL A 33 -24.75 27.20 -24.23
C VAL A 33 -24.71 26.49 -22.88
N GLU A 34 -25.48 25.40 -22.77
CA GLU A 34 -25.40 24.50 -21.63
C GLU A 34 -24.08 23.72 -21.73
N GLY A 35 -23.05 24.30 -21.13
CA GLY A 35 -21.72 23.68 -21.08
C GLY A 35 -21.81 22.38 -20.31
N PHE A 36 -21.63 21.25 -21.00
CA PHE A 36 -21.48 19.97 -20.32
C PHE A 36 -20.12 19.99 -19.60
N ASN A 37 -20.14 20.01 -18.26
CA ASN A 37 -18.93 19.81 -17.46
C ASN A 37 -19.01 18.40 -16.88
N VAL A 38 -18.28 17.46 -17.47
CA VAL A 38 -18.19 16.08 -16.98
C VAL A 38 -16.92 15.98 -16.15
N GLU A 39 -17.10 15.85 -14.84
CA GLU A 39 -16.00 15.59 -13.91
C GLU A 39 -15.66 14.09 -13.98
N LEU A 40 -14.44 13.78 -14.44
CA LEU A 40 -13.94 12.41 -14.53
C LEU A 40 -13.09 12.10 -13.29
N SER A 41 -13.45 11.05 -12.57
CA SER A 41 -12.71 10.59 -11.40
C SER A 41 -11.39 9.94 -11.83
N LEU A 42 -10.27 10.61 -11.58
CA LEU A 42 -8.93 10.05 -11.80
C LEU A 42 -8.50 9.24 -10.58
N THR A 43 -8.36 7.92 -10.75
CA THR A 43 -7.79 7.04 -9.72
C THR A 43 -6.31 6.81 -10.02
N LYS A 44 -5.44 7.11 -9.05
CA LYS A 44 -4.02 6.73 -9.10
C LYS A 44 -3.84 5.40 -8.39
N GLU A 45 -3.47 4.37 -9.13
CA GLU A 45 -3.03 3.10 -8.55
C GLU A 45 -1.56 3.22 -8.13
N VAL A 46 -1.25 2.81 -6.91
CA VAL A 46 0.13 2.73 -6.41
C VAL A 46 0.37 1.31 -5.93
N THR A 47 1.33 0.64 -6.54
CA THR A 47 1.80 -0.66 -6.07
C THR A 47 2.63 -0.46 -4.80
N VAL A 48 2.22 -1.09 -3.71
CA VAL A 48 2.98 -1.10 -2.45
C VAL A 48 3.63 -2.48 -2.29
N ASN A 49 4.95 -2.49 -2.13
CA ASN A 49 5.74 -3.72 -1.99
C ASN A 49 6.16 -3.89 -0.53
N ASN A 50 5.22 -4.33 0.31
CA ASN A 50 5.51 -4.58 1.72
C ASN A 50 6.54 -5.72 1.87
N SER A 51 7.32 -5.66 2.94
CA SER A 51 8.41 -6.57 3.27
C SER A 51 8.46 -6.90 4.77
N ILE A 52 9.09 -8.02 5.07
CA ILE A 52 9.49 -8.41 6.43
C ILE A 52 10.97 -8.74 6.38
N SER A 53 11.75 -8.10 7.24
CA SER A 53 13.18 -8.34 7.41
C SER A 53 13.40 -9.10 8.70
N VAL A 54 14.17 -10.19 8.62
CA VAL A 54 14.50 -11.04 9.76
C VAL A 54 16.01 -11.12 9.87
N SER A 55 16.56 -10.76 11.03
CA SER A 55 17.97 -10.95 11.32
C SER A 55 18.17 -11.72 12.62
N VAL A 56 19.16 -12.60 12.62
CA VAL A 56 19.53 -13.41 13.78
C VAL A 56 20.99 -13.17 14.08
N ARG A 57 21.29 -12.80 15.32
CA ARG A 57 22.66 -12.56 15.78
C ARG A 57 22.92 -13.22 17.13
N LYS A 58 24.11 -13.77 17.31
CA LYS A 58 24.55 -14.29 18.61
C LYS A 58 24.96 -13.12 19.50
N CYS A 59 24.45 -13.07 20.72
CA CYS A 59 24.92 -12.11 21.71
C CYS A 59 26.34 -12.52 22.17
N SER A 60 27.28 -11.58 22.20
CA SER A 60 28.67 -11.85 22.62
C SER A 60 28.76 -12.11 24.12
N GLU A 61 27.93 -11.44 24.91
CA GLU A 61 27.95 -11.49 26.38
C GLU A 61 27.13 -12.65 26.94
N THR A 62 26.10 -13.08 26.22
CA THR A 62 25.22 -14.17 26.62
C THR A 62 25.15 -15.16 25.48
N ALA A 63 25.26 -16.47 25.71
CA ALA A 63 25.17 -17.50 24.66
C ALA A 63 23.77 -17.59 23.98
N LYS A 64 22.97 -16.53 24.06
CA LYS A 64 21.64 -16.37 23.48
C LYS A 64 21.72 -15.83 22.06
N TYR A 65 20.66 -16.08 21.30
CA TYR A 65 20.45 -15.48 19.99
C TYR A 65 19.44 -14.34 20.13
N LEU A 66 19.68 -13.24 19.41
CA LEU A 66 18.69 -12.20 19.18
C LEU A 66 18.02 -12.46 17.85
N LEU A 67 16.69 -12.34 17.86
CA LEU A 67 15.85 -12.26 16.68
C LEU A 67 15.35 -10.82 16.58
N ASP A 68 15.74 -10.13 15.51
CA ASP A 68 15.24 -8.81 15.17
C ASP A 68 14.33 -8.95 13.95
N LEU A 69 13.08 -8.52 14.08
CA LEU A 69 12.05 -8.63 13.03
C LEU A 69 11.42 -7.27 12.77
N GLU A 70 11.58 -6.79 11.54
CA GLU A 70 11.08 -5.49 11.06
C GLU A 70 10.09 -5.70 9.90
N THR A 71 9.10 -4.83 9.78
CA THR A 71 8.14 -4.86 8.66
C THR A 71 7.60 -3.49 8.32
N ASP A 72 7.24 -3.24 7.09
CA ASP A 72 6.51 -2.04 6.66
C ASP A 72 5.00 -2.30 6.49
N ILE A 73 4.52 -3.51 6.80
CA ILE A 73 3.10 -3.88 6.68
C ILE A 73 2.27 -2.96 7.60
N PRO A 74 1.28 -2.23 7.06
CA PRO A 74 0.45 -1.35 7.86
C PRO A 74 -0.57 -2.15 8.69
N GLY A 75 -0.99 -1.57 9.83
CA GLY A 75 -2.02 -2.14 10.70
C GLY A 75 -1.46 -3.10 11.76
N ASP A 76 -2.34 -3.90 12.34
CA ASP A 76 -1.98 -4.85 13.40
C ASP A 76 -1.32 -6.09 12.83
N VAL A 77 -0.01 -6.21 13.04
CA VAL A 77 0.78 -7.38 12.64
C VAL A 77 1.00 -8.31 13.83
N PHE A 78 0.70 -9.59 13.65
CA PHE A 78 0.89 -10.63 14.66
C PHE A 78 1.86 -11.70 14.16
N LEU A 79 2.91 -11.96 14.94
CA LEU A 79 3.83 -13.07 14.73
C LEU A 79 3.29 -14.32 15.43
N HIS A 80 2.99 -15.38 14.66
CA HIS A 80 2.74 -16.72 15.17
C HIS A 80 4.03 -17.53 15.16
N TRP A 81 4.43 -18.07 16.30
CA TRP A 81 5.72 -18.75 16.44
C TRP A 81 5.68 -19.86 17.48
N GLY A 82 6.64 -20.77 17.40
CA GLY A 82 6.86 -21.85 18.35
C GLY A 82 8.20 -22.52 18.09
N ALA A 83 8.56 -23.47 18.94
CA ALA A 83 9.76 -24.29 18.75
C ALA A 83 9.36 -25.68 18.24
N CYS A 84 10.21 -26.26 17.40
CA CYS A 84 10.14 -27.67 17.01
C CYS A 84 11.45 -28.31 17.50
N ARG A 85 11.36 -29.24 18.45
CA ARG A 85 12.54 -29.86 19.07
C ARG A 85 13.08 -31.04 18.27
N ASP A 86 12.20 -31.74 17.57
CA ASP A 86 12.49 -32.94 16.80
C ASP A 86 11.96 -32.82 15.37
N ASP A 87 12.28 -33.81 14.53
CA ASP A 87 11.78 -33.93 13.15
C ASP A 87 10.26 -34.20 13.07
N LEU A 88 9.58 -34.28 14.21
CA LEU A 88 8.16 -34.59 14.35
C LEU A 88 7.23 -33.48 13.84
N ARG A 89 7.76 -32.30 13.46
CA ARG A 89 7.00 -31.14 12.95
C ARG A 89 5.88 -30.66 13.89
N ILE A 90 5.98 -30.99 15.17
CA ILE A 90 5.05 -30.55 16.20
C ILE A 90 5.55 -29.21 16.73
N TRP A 91 4.71 -28.18 16.61
CA TRP A 91 4.97 -26.88 17.22
C TRP A 91 4.66 -26.96 18.71
N GLU A 92 5.61 -26.50 19.52
CA GLU A 92 5.44 -26.33 20.95
C GLU A 92 5.67 -24.88 21.35
N ALA A 93 4.95 -24.42 22.37
CA ALA A 93 5.22 -23.12 22.98
C ALA A 93 6.54 -23.21 23.77
N PRO A 94 7.59 -22.48 23.38
CA PRO A 94 8.86 -22.50 24.10
C PRO A 94 8.70 -21.93 25.52
N PRO A 95 9.61 -22.27 26.45
CA PRO A 95 9.57 -21.74 27.81
C PRO A 95 9.79 -20.22 27.85
N ALA A 96 9.27 -19.58 28.89
CA ALA A 96 9.47 -18.17 29.19
C ALA A 96 10.96 -17.84 29.46
N PRO A 97 11.42 -16.59 29.30
CA PRO A 97 10.64 -15.38 29.02
C PRO A 97 10.28 -15.19 27.53
N HIS A 98 9.07 -14.72 27.26
CA HIS A 98 8.58 -14.37 25.92
C HIS A 98 8.61 -12.85 25.71
N PRO A 99 8.55 -12.35 24.46
CA PRO A 99 8.37 -10.93 24.23
C PRO A 99 7.08 -10.41 24.88
N PRO A 100 6.99 -9.11 25.22
CA PRO A 100 5.75 -8.51 25.68
C PRO A 100 4.58 -8.75 24.72
N GLN A 101 3.35 -8.78 25.23
CA GLN A 101 2.13 -9.07 24.45
C GLN A 101 2.11 -10.44 23.76
N THR A 102 2.95 -11.37 24.22
CA THR A 102 2.86 -12.76 23.78
C THR A 102 1.74 -13.47 24.52
N VAL A 103 0.89 -14.17 23.77
CA VAL A 103 -0.20 -15.00 24.28
C VAL A 103 -0.14 -16.40 23.67
N SER A 104 -0.68 -17.40 24.38
CA SER A 104 -0.82 -18.75 23.82
C SER A 104 -1.76 -18.73 22.61
N PHE A 105 -1.38 -19.45 21.56
CA PHE A 105 -2.13 -19.58 20.33
C PHE A 105 -2.35 -21.05 19.98
N LYS A 106 -3.61 -21.45 19.85
CA LYS A 106 -4.03 -22.83 19.52
C LYS A 106 -3.40 -23.93 20.40
N LYS A 107 -2.99 -23.58 21.64
CA LYS A 107 -2.35 -24.46 22.63
C LYS A 107 -0.97 -25.03 22.27
N THR A 108 -0.51 -24.84 21.04
CA THR A 108 0.75 -25.41 20.53
C THR A 108 1.76 -24.35 20.13
N ALA A 109 1.34 -23.09 20.05
CA ALA A 109 2.20 -21.99 19.62
C ALA A 109 1.98 -20.75 20.49
N LEU A 110 2.77 -19.73 20.21
CA LEU A 110 2.69 -18.41 20.79
C LEU A 110 2.33 -17.41 19.69
N ARG A 111 1.67 -16.32 20.09
CA ARG A 111 1.36 -15.19 19.23
C ARG A 111 1.81 -13.91 19.90
N THR A 112 2.56 -13.08 19.18
CA THR A 112 3.06 -11.79 19.67
C THR A 112 2.62 -10.69 18.72
N GLN A 113 2.06 -9.60 19.25
CA GLN A 113 1.75 -8.41 18.44
C GLN A 113 3.00 -7.56 18.26
N LEU A 114 3.30 -7.14 17.03
CA LEU A 114 4.40 -6.22 16.74
C LEU A 114 4.01 -4.81 17.18
N LYS A 115 4.83 -4.20 18.05
CA LYS A 115 4.69 -2.77 18.39
C LYS A 115 5.55 -1.97 17.44
N ILE A 116 4.95 -1.01 16.73
CA ILE A 116 5.70 -0.06 15.89
C ILE A 116 6.55 -0.82 14.85
N ASN A 117 5.94 -1.79 14.16
CA ASN A 117 6.56 -2.46 13.01
C ASN A 117 7.89 -3.18 13.30
N HIS A 118 8.26 -3.34 14.57
CA HIS A 118 9.56 -3.87 14.97
C HIS A 118 9.45 -4.63 16.30
N ILE A 119 10.07 -5.81 16.37
CA ILE A 119 10.28 -6.54 17.61
C ILE A 119 11.76 -6.95 17.68
N ILE A 120 12.37 -6.68 18.83
CA ILE A 120 13.65 -7.28 19.25
C ILE A 120 13.35 -8.25 20.39
N TRP A 121 13.80 -9.49 20.28
CA TRP A 121 13.67 -10.45 21.36
C TRP A 121 14.86 -11.39 21.49
N TYR A 122 15.07 -11.85 22.73
CA TYR A 122 16.16 -12.74 23.13
C TYR A 122 15.63 -14.14 23.34
N PHE A 123 16.22 -15.11 22.66
CA PHE A 123 15.87 -16.52 22.83
C PHE A 123 17.11 -17.39 22.95
N THR A 124 16.97 -18.44 23.75
CA THR A 124 17.99 -19.48 23.85
C THR A 124 17.60 -20.59 22.90
N LEU A 125 18.35 -20.75 21.82
CA LEU A 125 18.36 -22.00 21.08
C LEU A 125 19.18 -22.98 21.90
N TYR A 126 18.51 -23.95 22.55
CA TYR A 126 19.22 -25.09 23.08
C TYR A 126 19.78 -25.85 21.88
N PRO A 127 21.11 -26.11 21.81
CA PRO A 127 21.62 -26.99 20.78
C PRO A 127 20.93 -28.36 20.91
N PRO A 128 20.68 -29.07 19.80
CA PRO A 128 20.28 -30.47 19.88
C PRO A 128 21.34 -31.23 20.69
N LEU A 129 20.88 -32.06 21.62
CA LEU A 129 21.72 -32.90 22.49
C LEU A 129 22.54 -33.90 21.67
#